data_AF-C4RG11-F1
#
_entry.id   AF-C4RG11-F1
#
_cell.length_a   1.000
_cell.length_b   1.000
_cell.length_c   1.000
_cell.angle_alpha   90.00
_cell.angle_beta   90.00
_cell.angle_gamma   90.00
#
_symmetry.space_group_name_H-M   'P 1'
#
loop_
_entity.id
_entity.type
_entity.pdbx_description
1 polymer ?
#
loop_
_entity_poly.entity_id
_entity_poly.type
_entity_poly.pdbx_seq_one_letter_code
_entity_poly.pdbx_strand_id
1 'polypeptide(L)'
;MRLRLSRLHHPVTTLGPGRRVGVWLQGCAIGCPGCVSQDTWFAEPRHDTEVDDVLDRVAGLDPAGITGVTVTGGEPSEQPEALAALVTGLAGLGAGHDWDVLCYTGVELDEFRGRCPGAYPSIDALITGPYRAGEPTDLVWRGSANQRLVPCSPLGRHRYAPWVDARRDRPELQLQVDDDRVWLVGIPGRGDLARIQRALDAQGIRLEGVSWRP
;
A
#
# COMPACT_ATOMS: atom_id res chain seq x y z
N MET A 1 -0.92 13.20 16.91
CA MET A 1 -0.06 13.67 15.78
C MET A 1 -0.88 13.50 14.51
N ARG A 2 -1.02 14.55 13.69
CA ARG A 2 -1.90 14.49 12.51
C ARG A 2 -1.27 13.75 11.34
N LEU A 3 -2.08 12.94 10.65
CA LEU A 3 -1.79 12.40 9.33
C LEU A 3 -3.00 12.57 8.40
N ARG A 4 -2.74 12.42 7.10
CA ARG A 4 -3.78 12.34 6.07
C ARG A 4 -3.93 10.88 5.66
N LEU A 5 -5.09 10.31 5.94
CA LEU A 5 -5.45 8.93 5.68
C LEU A 5 -6.51 8.85 4.58
N SER A 6 -6.29 7.99 3.60
CA SER A 6 -7.29 7.67 2.58
C SER A 6 -8.26 6.63 3.10
N ARG A 7 -7.72 5.49 3.55
CA ARG A 7 -8.48 4.32 4.00
C ARG A 7 -7.62 3.36 4.79
N LEU A 8 -8.29 2.51 5.55
CA LEU A 8 -7.72 1.37 6.26
C LEU A 8 -8.62 0.18 6.01
N HIS A 9 -8.03 -0.98 5.71
CA HIS A 9 -8.79 -2.19 5.42
C HIS A 9 -8.13 -3.45 5.98
N HIS A 10 -8.97 -4.38 6.42
CA HIS A 10 -8.58 -5.71 6.80
C HIS A 10 -9.71 -6.69 6.44
N PRO A 11 -9.41 -7.85 5.81
CA PRO A 11 -8.08 -8.33 5.44
C PRO A 11 -7.58 -7.87 4.06
N VAL A 12 -6.27 -7.66 3.96
CA VAL A 12 -5.52 -7.46 2.71
C VAL A 12 -4.59 -8.64 2.46
N THR A 13 -4.64 -9.27 1.29
CA THR A 13 -3.78 -10.42 0.93
C THR A 13 -2.98 -10.22 -0.35
N THR A 14 -3.12 -9.07 -1.02
CA THR A 14 -2.52 -8.81 -2.34
C THR A 14 -1.36 -7.82 -2.31
N LEU A 15 -1.04 -7.27 -1.14
CA LEU A 15 -0.01 -6.23 -0.95
C LEU A 15 1.02 -6.64 0.10
N GLY A 16 1.64 -7.80 -0.07
CA GLY A 16 2.59 -8.40 0.88
C GLY A 16 2.17 -9.80 1.30
N PRO A 17 3.04 -10.53 2.02
CA PRO A 17 2.77 -11.91 2.41
C PRO A 17 1.74 -11.99 3.53
N GLY A 18 0.90 -13.03 3.47
CA GLY A 18 -0.06 -13.38 4.51
C GLY A 18 -1.33 -12.53 4.49
N ARG A 19 -1.93 -12.33 5.66
CA ARG A 19 -3.19 -11.61 5.85
C ARG A 19 -2.91 -10.36 6.66
N ARG A 20 -3.02 -9.21 6.00
CA ARG A 20 -2.45 -7.95 6.44
C ARG A 20 -3.53 -6.93 6.74
N VAL A 21 -3.18 -5.89 7.47
CA VAL A 21 -3.95 -4.64 7.51
C VAL A 21 -3.33 -3.68 6.51
N GLY A 22 -4.11 -3.22 5.54
CA GLY A 22 -3.68 -2.18 4.61
C GLY A 22 -4.01 -0.80 5.16
N VAL A 23 -3.03 0.10 5.15
CA VAL A 23 -3.15 1.50 5.58
C VAL A 23 -2.71 2.38 4.40
N TRP A 24 -3.67 3.06 3.78
CA TRP A 24 -3.42 3.96 2.66
C TRP A 24 -3.38 5.40 3.15
N LEU A 25 -2.22 6.05 3.05
CA LEU A 25 -2.10 7.48 3.29
C LEU A 25 -2.68 8.27 2.11
N GLN A 26 -2.98 9.55 2.34
CA GLN A 26 -3.53 10.47 1.36
C GLN A 26 -2.54 11.63 1.11
N GLY A 27 -2.36 11.99 -0.15
CA GLY A 27 -1.43 13.02 -0.62
C GLY A 27 -0.27 12.39 -1.39
N CYS A 28 -0.08 12.75 -2.66
CA CYS A 28 1.08 12.34 -3.47
C CYS A 28 1.40 13.41 -4.52
N ALA A 29 2.52 14.09 -4.37
CA ALA A 29 3.01 15.06 -5.34
C ALA A 29 3.74 14.41 -6.53
N ILE A 30 4.10 13.13 -6.45
CA ILE A 30 4.82 12.42 -7.52
C ILE A 30 3.95 12.29 -8.78
N GLY A 31 2.66 12.00 -8.63
CA GLY A 31 1.70 12.03 -9.74
C GLY A 31 2.06 11.09 -10.91
N CYS A 32 2.55 9.86 -10.61
CA CYS A 32 3.04 8.94 -11.64
C CYS A 32 2.00 8.69 -12.76
N PRO A 33 2.34 8.89 -14.05
CA PRO A 33 1.43 8.62 -15.15
C PRO A 33 0.94 7.17 -15.16
N GLY A 34 -0.39 6.98 -15.18
CA GLY A 34 -1.01 5.66 -15.16
C GLY A 34 -1.02 4.98 -13.79
N CYS A 35 -0.79 5.72 -12.69
CA CYS A 35 -1.01 5.21 -11.35
C CYS A 35 -2.45 4.72 -11.18
N VAL A 36 -2.61 3.62 -10.44
CA VAL A 36 -3.92 3.00 -10.16
C VAL A 36 -4.59 3.53 -8.90
N SER A 37 -3.86 4.35 -8.13
CA SER A 37 -4.31 4.92 -6.84
C SER A 37 -4.41 6.45 -6.93
N GLN A 38 -4.90 7.01 -8.04
CA GLN A 38 -4.95 8.48 -8.21
C GLN A 38 -5.94 9.14 -7.25
N ASP A 39 -6.91 8.38 -6.73
CA ASP A 39 -7.78 8.78 -5.64
C ASP A 39 -7.02 9.17 -4.37
N THR A 40 -5.76 8.72 -4.22
CA THR A 40 -4.90 9.06 -3.09
C THR A 40 -4.02 10.31 -3.31
N TRP A 41 -4.09 10.97 -4.47
CA TRP A 41 -3.18 12.09 -4.80
C TRP A 41 -3.52 13.39 -4.09
N PHE A 42 -4.80 13.78 -4.12
CA PHE A 42 -5.23 15.08 -3.61
C PHE A 42 -5.78 14.96 -2.20
N ALA A 43 -5.21 15.70 -1.27
CA ALA A 43 -5.70 15.75 0.10
C ALA A 43 -6.75 16.86 0.27
N GLU A 44 -7.79 16.50 1.01
CA GLU A 44 -8.87 17.40 1.46
C GLU A 44 -9.04 17.25 2.97
N PRO A 45 -9.62 18.23 3.70
CA PRO A 45 -9.73 18.20 5.16
C PRO A 45 -10.39 16.93 5.73
N ARG A 46 -11.27 16.27 4.97
CA ARG A 46 -11.90 15.00 5.38
C ARG A 46 -10.92 13.84 5.59
N HIS A 47 -9.69 13.96 5.10
CA HIS A 47 -8.66 12.91 5.23
C HIS A 47 -7.79 13.10 6.47
N ASP A 48 -7.88 14.25 7.15
CA ASP A 48 -7.12 14.49 8.37
C ASP A 48 -7.63 13.58 9.50
N THR A 49 -6.72 12.89 10.18
CA THR A 49 -6.97 12.04 11.34
C THR A 49 -5.76 12.08 12.28
N GLU A 50 -5.90 11.64 13.53
CA GLU A 50 -4.75 11.46 14.41
C GLU A 50 -4.12 10.07 14.20
N VAL A 51 -2.80 9.99 14.36
CA VAL A 51 -2.07 8.70 14.34
C VAL A 51 -2.67 7.73 15.34
N ASP A 52 -3.04 8.22 16.52
CA ASP A 52 -3.63 7.42 17.59
C ASP A 52 -4.97 6.81 17.16
N ASP A 53 -5.81 7.54 16.41
CA ASP A 53 -7.07 7.00 15.87
C ASP A 53 -6.80 5.81 14.92
N VAL A 54 -5.74 5.88 14.12
CA VAL A 54 -5.35 4.79 13.22
C VAL A 54 -4.85 3.59 14.01
N LEU A 55 -4.02 3.82 15.03
CA LEU A 55 -3.50 2.76 15.89
C LEU A 55 -4.64 2.07 16.67
N ASP A 56 -5.59 2.82 17.22
CA ASP A 56 -6.75 2.30 17.93
C ASP A 56 -7.62 1.44 17.02
N ARG A 57 -7.83 1.88 15.76
CA ARG A 57 -8.56 1.09 14.75
C ARG A 57 -7.86 -0.22 14.43
N VAL A 58 -6.52 -0.26 14.36
CA VAL A 58 -5.76 -1.49 14.14
C VAL A 58 -5.80 -2.39 15.38
N ALA A 59 -5.64 -1.81 16.57
CA ALA A 59 -5.67 -2.54 17.84
C ALA A 59 -7.04 -3.16 18.13
N GLY A 60 -8.13 -2.56 17.64
CA GLY A 60 -9.49 -3.09 17.75
C GLY A 60 -9.80 -4.27 16.82
N LEU A 61 -8.91 -4.61 15.88
CA LEU A 61 -9.08 -5.79 15.02
C LEU A 61 -8.75 -7.07 15.79
N ASP A 62 -9.41 -8.17 15.44
CA ASP A 62 -9.02 -9.49 15.95
C ASP A 62 -7.59 -9.82 15.48
N PRO A 63 -6.60 -9.92 16.40
CA PRO A 63 -5.22 -10.18 16.02
C PRO A 63 -5.04 -11.59 15.44
N ALA A 64 -6.00 -12.49 15.60
CA ALA A 64 -5.92 -13.86 15.10
C ALA A 64 -5.74 -13.89 13.57
N GLY A 65 -4.54 -14.27 13.16
CA GLY A 65 -4.17 -14.41 11.76
C GLY A 65 -3.82 -13.10 11.05
N ILE A 66 -3.62 -11.99 11.78
CA ILE A 66 -2.96 -10.81 11.20
C ILE A 66 -1.46 -11.05 11.23
N THR A 67 -0.82 -11.03 10.05
CA THR A 67 0.61 -11.35 9.90
C THR A 67 1.47 -10.12 9.63
N GLY A 68 0.89 -8.92 9.72
CA GLY A 68 1.57 -7.65 9.49
C GLY A 68 0.68 -6.54 8.93
N VAL A 69 1.30 -5.40 8.68
CA VAL A 69 0.68 -4.20 8.11
C VAL A 69 1.35 -3.83 6.80
N THR A 70 0.58 -3.29 5.87
CA THR A 70 1.10 -2.66 4.66
C THR A 70 0.71 -1.20 4.65
N VAL A 71 1.70 -0.33 4.84
CA VAL A 71 1.55 1.12 4.67
C VAL A 71 1.84 1.46 3.20
N THR A 72 0.90 2.12 2.55
CA THR A 72 0.98 2.50 1.13
C THR A 72 0.13 3.75 0.93
N GLY A 73 -0.23 4.07 -0.31
CA GLY A 73 -1.21 5.11 -0.63
C GLY A 73 -0.65 6.51 -0.41
N GLY A 74 -1.08 7.41 -1.30
CA GLY A 74 -0.38 8.65 -1.50
C GLY A 74 1.12 8.39 -1.74
N GLU A 75 1.95 9.27 -1.22
CA GLU A 75 3.37 9.03 -0.98
C GLU A 75 3.63 9.09 0.53
N PRO A 76 3.87 7.95 1.21
CA PRO A 76 4.09 7.98 2.65
C PRO A 76 5.25 8.87 3.10
N SER A 77 6.31 9.00 2.30
CA SER A 77 7.45 9.85 2.62
C SER A 77 7.16 11.37 2.56
N GLU A 78 5.97 11.79 2.13
CA GLU A 78 5.49 13.18 2.19
C GLU A 78 4.89 13.55 3.56
N GLN A 79 4.79 12.61 4.49
CA GLN A 79 4.32 12.84 5.85
C GLN A 79 5.30 12.24 6.88
N PRO A 80 6.59 12.65 6.90
CA PRO A 80 7.66 11.89 7.52
C PRO A 80 7.53 11.72 9.05
N GLU A 81 7.13 12.76 9.79
CA GLU A 81 6.95 12.68 11.24
C GLU A 81 5.76 11.78 11.59
N ALA A 82 4.63 11.98 10.91
CA ALA A 82 3.42 11.21 11.10
C ALA A 82 3.61 9.74 10.71
N LEU A 83 4.33 9.48 9.62
CA LEU A 83 4.72 8.15 9.19
C LEU A 83 5.57 7.47 10.27
N ALA A 84 6.56 8.17 10.83
CA ALA A 84 7.42 7.62 11.88
C ALA A 84 6.64 7.21 13.14
N ALA A 85 5.72 8.06 13.61
CA ALA A 85 4.84 7.73 14.72
C ALA A 85 3.94 6.53 14.39
N LEU A 86 3.34 6.52 13.20
CA LEU A 86 2.46 5.45 12.74
C LEU A 86 3.18 4.10 12.66
N VAL A 87 4.30 3.98 11.92
CA VAL A 87 4.98 2.68 11.76
C VAL A 87 5.57 2.18 13.07
N THR A 88 6.00 3.07 13.96
CA THR A 88 6.49 2.70 15.29
C THR A 88 5.36 2.16 16.16
N GLY A 89 4.20 2.82 16.17
CA GLY A 89 3.02 2.33 16.86
C GLY A 89 2.54 0.98 16.32
N LEU A 90 2.46 0.84 15.00
CA LEU A 90 2.05 -0.41 14.34
C LEU A 90 3.02 -1.57 14.61
N ALA A 91 4.34 -1.31 14.63
CA ALA A 91 5.34 -2.29 15.04
C ALA A 91 5.16 -2.69 16.52
N GLY A 92 4.85 -1.72 17.38
CA GLY A 92 4.57 -1.95 18.79
C GLY A 92 3.34 -2.84 19.03
N LEU A 93 2.25 -2.66 18.28
CA LEU A 93 1.06 -3.51 18.35
C LEU A 93 1.36 -4.97 17.99
N GLY A 94 2.30 -5.19 17.06
CA GLY A 94 2.74 -6.52 16.63
C GLY A 94 3.80 -7.18 17.53
N ALA A 95 4.30 -6.49 18.55
CA ALA A 95 5.41 -6.98 19.36
C ALA A 95 5.05 -8.32 20.06
N GLY A 96 5.84 -9.36 19.79
CA GLY A 96 5.60 -10.71 20.32
C GLY A 96 4.70 -11.59 19.44
N HIS A 97 4.25 -11.08 18.29
CA HIS A 97 3.48 -11.82 17.29
C HIS A 97 4.28 -11.98 15.98
N ASP A 98 3.84 -12.88 15.09
CA ASP A 98 4.40 -12.99 13.74
C ASP A 98 3.89 -11.83 12.86
N TRP A 99 4.46 -10.64 13.07
CA TRP A 99 3.98 -9.39 12.51
C TRP A 99 5.12 -8.57 11.92
N ASP A 100 4.97 -8.15 10.67
CA ASP A 100 5.93 -7.30 9.98
C ASP A 100 5.32 -6.01 9.42
N VAL A 101 6.12 -4.96 9.26
CA VAL A 101 5.75 -3.69 8.64
C VAL A 101 6.33 -3.61 7.23
N LEU A 102 5.44 -3.62 6.22
CA LEU A 102 5.76 -3.33 4.83
C LEU A 102 5.36 -1.90 4.50
N CYS A 103 6.23 -1.14 3.83
CA CYS A 103 5.90 0.20 3.35
C CYS A 103 6.16 0.32 1.84
N TYR A 104 5.27 0.99 1.12
CA TYR A 104 5.45 1.36 -0.28
C TYR A 104 5.82 2.83 -0.37
N THR A 105 6.78 3.15 -1.22
CA THR A 105 7.16 4.51 -1.53
C THR A 105 7.53 4.63 -3.01
N GLY A 106 7.13 5.75 -3.62
CA GLY A 106 7.47 6.15 -4.97
C GLY A 106 8.85 6.80 -5.10
N VAL A 107 9.63 6.87 -4.02
CA VAL A 107 11.02 7.36 -4.06
C VAL A 107 12.03 6.22 -3.89
N GLU A 108 13.28 6.48 -4.25
CA GLU A 108 14.36 5.49 -4.10
C GLU A 108 14.75 5.31 -2.63
N LEU A 109 15.37 4.17 -2.31
CA LEU A 109 15.72 3.79 -0.93
C LEU A 109 16.51 4.86 -0.17
N ASP A 110 17.56 5.42 -0.79
CA ASP A 110 18.42 6.39 -0.12
C ASP A 110 17.70 7.71 0.12
N GLU A 111 16.81 8.12 -0.79
CA GLU A 111 15.94 9.29 -0.60
C GLU A 111 14.95 9.04 0.55
N PHE A 112 14.29 7.88 0.58
CA PHE A 112 13.38 7.51 1.67
C PHE A 112 14.09 7.54 3.03
N ARG A 113 15.31 6.99 3.12
CA ARG A 113 16.11 7.01 4.35
C ARG A 113 16.47 8.44 4.79
N GLY A 114 16.74 9.33 3.85
CA GLY A 114 17.00 10.74 4.13
C GLY A 114 15.74 11.51 4.57
N ARG A 115 14.59 11.24 3.95
CA ARG A 115 13.30 11.90 4.25
C ARG A 115 12.65 11.39 5.52
N CYS A 116 12.76 10.09 5.78
CA CYS A 116 12.04 9.40 6.85
C CYS A 116 13.00 8.65 7.80
N PRO A 117 14.02 9.31 8.38
CA PRO A 117 14.99 8.64 9.26
C PRO A 117 14.34 8.09 10.53
N GLY A 118 13.24 8.69 10.99
CA GLY A 118 12.46 8.20 12.13
C GLY A 118 11.55 7.02 11.83
N ALA A 119 11.10 6.85 10.57
CA ALA A 119 10.21 5.76 10.18
C ALA A 119 10.99 4.50 9.77
N TYR A 120 12.12 4.68 9.06
CA TYR A 120 12.91 3.59 8.50
C TYR A 120 13.27 2.46 9.50
N PRO A 121 13.64 2.74 10.77
CA PRO A 121 13.99 1.68 11.73
C PRO A 121 12.83 0.74 12.09
N SER A 122 11.58 1.19 11.95
CA SER A 122 10.38 0.42 12.29
C SER A 122 9.74 -0.26 11.06
N ILE A 123 10.44 -0.26 9.92
CA ILE A 123 9.97 -0.87 8.66
C ILE A 123 10.80 -2.12 8.38
N ASP A 124 10.13 -3.25 8.20
CA ASP A 124 10.78 -4.54 7.92
C ASP A 124 11.10 -4.70 6.44
N ALA A 125 10.28 -4.17 5.54
CA ALA A 125 10.55 -4.15 4.11
C ALA A 125 9.95 -2.92 3.41
N LEU A 126 10.61 -2.49 2.33
CA LEU A 126 10.16 -1.41 1.47
C LEU A 126 9.93 -1.90 0.04
N ILE A 127 8.84 -1.46 -0.59
CA ILE A 127 8.74 -1.39 -2.05
C ILE A 127 9.13 0.04 -2.45
N THR A 128 10.23 0.19 -3.19
CA THR A 128 10.82 1.50 -3.54
C THR A 128 10.75 1.80 -5.02
N GLY A 129 10.81 3.09 -5.35
CA GLY A 129 10.94 3.63 -6.69
C GLY A 129 9.61 4.06 -7.32
N PRO A 130 9.63 5.09 -8.20
CA PRO A 130 8.41 5.61 -8.82
C PRO A 130 7.80 4.58 -9.76
N TYR A 131 6.48 4.60 -9.90
CA TYR A 131 5.80 3.79 -10.90
C TYR A 131 6.12 4.28 -12.31
N ARG A 132 6.48 3.36 -13.21
CA ARG A 132 6.77 3.63 -14.61
C ARG A 132 5.90 2.77 -15.53
N ALA A 133 4.87 3.38 -16.11
CA ALA A 133 3.92 2.68 -16.99
C ALA A 133 4.56 1.98 -18.21
N GLY A 134 5.72 2.46 -18.65
CA GLY A 134 6.49 1.87 -19.76
C GLY A 134 7.33 0.64 -19.37
N GLU A 135 7.40 0.29 -18.10
CA GLU A 135 8.23 -0.80 -17.58
C GLU A 135 7.36 -1.90 -16.93
N PRO A 136 6.63 -2.70 -17.72
CA PRO A 136 5.77 -3.75 -17.17
C PRO A 136 6.57 -4.79 -16.42
N THR A 137 5.95 -5.40 -15.41
CA THR A 137 6.57 -6.44 -14.58
C THR A 137 5.57 -7.51 -14.16
N ASP A 138 6.09 -8.71 -13.94
CA ASP A 138 5.43 -9.84 -13.30
C ASP A 138 5.92 -10.05 -11.86
N LEU A 139 6.85 -9.21 -11.36
CA LEU A 139 7.30 -9.27 -9.97
C LEU A 139 6.13 -9.05 -9.03
N VAL A 140 6.02 -9.90 -8.01
CA VAL A 140 4.95 -9.78 -7.01
C VAL A 140 5.03 -8.42 -6.32
N TRP A 141 3.88 -7.78 -6.12
CA TRP A 141 3.78 -6.53 -5.36
C TRP A 141 4.50 -5.31 -5.96
N ARG A 142 4.93 -5.36 -7.23
CA ARG A 142 5.47 -4.18 -7.94
C ARG A 142 4.55 -3.80 -9.10
N GLY A 143 4.38 -2.49 -9.29
CA GLY A 143 3.69 -1.91 -10.44
C GLY A 143 4.58 -1.84 -11.68
N SER A 144 5.89 -1.61 -11.51
CA SER A 144 6.84 -1.51 -12.63
C SER A 144 8.18 -2.17 -12.33
N ALA A 145 8.92 -2.54 -13.39
CA ALA A 145 10.14 -3.33 -13.30
C ALA A 145 11.30 -2.63 -12.58
N ASN A 146 11.35 -1.29 -12.58
CA ASN A 146 12.32 -0.53 -11.80
C ASN A 146 12.11 -0.62 -10.28
N GLN A 147 10.91 -0.99 -9.82
CA GLN A 147 10.62 -1.00 -8.39
C GLN A 147 11.25 -2.20 -7.69
N ARG A 148 11.73 -1.99 -6.47
CA ARG A 148 12.50 -3.00 -5.72
C ARG A 148 11.83 -3.33 -4.40
N LEU A 149 11.84 -4.61 -4.01
CA LEU A 149 11.55 -5.03 -2.64
C LEU A 149 12.86 -5.08 -1.89
N VAL A 150 12.97 -4.27 -0.84
CA VAL A 150 14.16 -4.14 -0.03
C VAL A 150 13.82 -4.60 1.38
N PRO A 151 14.29 -5.77 1.81
CA PRO A 151 14.23 -6.18 3.21
C PRO A 151 15.16 -5.31 4.07
N CYS A 152 14.60 -4.60 5.06
CA CYS A 152 15.29 -3.58 5.85
C CYS A 152 15.75 -4.08 7.23
N SER A 153 14.99 -4.99 7.86
CA SER A 153 15.28 -5.53 9.18
C SER A 153 15.72 -7.02 9.13
N PRO A 154 16.21 -7.61 10.24
CA PRO A 154 16.41 -9.06 10.32
C PRO A 154 15.14 -9.87 10.02
N LEU A 155 13.99 -9.45 10.58
CA LEU A 155 12.68 -10.08 10.33
C LEU A 155 12.30 -9.95 8.86
N GLY A 156 12.47 -8.75 8.30
CA GLY A 156 12.26 -8.46 6.90
C GLY A 156 13.08 -9.38 6.00
N ARG A 157 14.39 -9.49 6.26
CA ARG A 157 15.28 -10.40 5.49
C ARG A 157 14.80 -11.84 5.54
N HIS A 158 14.32 -12.31 6.69
CA HIS A 158 13.78 -13.66 6.82
C HIS A 158 12.47 -13.85 6.03
N ARG A 159 11.50 -12.94 6.19
CA ARG A 159 10.15 -13.08 5.60
C ARG A 159 10.10 -12.75 4.11
N TYR A 160 10.90 -11.80 3.64
CA TYR A 160 10.84 -11.26 2.30
C TYR A 160 11.87 -11.83 1.33
N ALA A 161 12.91 -12.54 1.80
CA ALA A 161 13.91 -13.15 0.93
C ALA A 161 13.32 -14.01 -0.21
N PRO A 162 12.29 -14.86 0.01
CA PRO A 162 11.67 -15.63 -1.07
C PRO A 162 10.95 -14.78 -2.12
N TRP A 163 10.60 -13.54 -1.78
CA TRP A 163 9.73 -12.66 -2.57
C TRP A 163 10.49 -11.56 -3.33
N VAL A 164 11.81 -11.42 -3.11
CA VAL A 164 12.64 -10.40 -3.76
C VAL A 164 12.56 -10.53 -5.28
N ASP A 165 12.71 -11.75 -5.81
CA ASP A 165 12.64 -11.99 -7.26
C ASP A 165 11.43 -12.85 -7.66
N ALA A 166 10.47 -13.03 -6.73
CA ALA A 166 9.27 -13.81 -7.00
C ALA A 166 8.41 -13.14 -8.07
N ARG A 167 7.91 -13.97 -8.98
CA ARG A 167 7.04 -13.59 -10.09
C ARG A 167 5.67 -14.23 -9.91
N ARG A 168 4.64 -13.59 -10.46
CA ARG A 168 3.27 -14.12 -10.51
C ARG A 168 2.88 -14.42 -11.95
N ASP A 169 2.17 -15.53 -12.15
CA ASP A 169 1.60 -15.86 -13.46
C ASP A 169 0.43 -14.93 -13.81
N ARG A 170 -0.33 -14.52 -12.79
CA ARG A 170 -1.48 -13.62 -12.93
C ARG A 170 -1.54 -12.61 -11.78
N PRO A 171 -2.04 -11.39 -12.03
CA PRO A 171 -2.32 -10.42 -10.97
C PRO A 171 -3.39 -10.95 -10.01
N GLU A 172 -3.12 -10.79 -8.72
CA GLU A 172 -4.11 -11.04 -7.68
C GLU A 172 -4.73 -9.70 -7.28
N LEU A 173 -6.06 -9.63 -7.40
CA LEU A 173 -6.86 -8.48 -7.02
C LEU A 173 -7.92 -8.94 -6.03
N GLN A 174 -8.06 -8.23 -4.93
CA GLN A 174 -9.20 -8.35 -4.04
C GLN A 174 -10.21 -7.28 -4.39
N LEU A 175 -11.48 -7.67 -4.41
CA LEU A 175 -12.60 -6.76 -4.59
C LEU A 175 -13.21 -6.49 -3.21
N GLN A 176 -13.49 -5.22 -2.93
CA GLN A 176 -14.23 -4.80 -1.76
C GLN A 176 -15.45 -4.01 -2.22
N VAL A 177 -16.57 -4.23 -1.56
CA VAL A 177 -17.86 -3.59 -1.85
C VAL A 177 -18.35 -2.99 -0.55
N ASP A 178 -18.44 -1.67 -0.52
CA ASP A 178 -18.92 -0.89 0.62
C ASP A 178 -20.05 0.01 0.12
N ASP A 179 -21.26 -0.12 0.66
CA ASP A 179 -22.45 0.67 0.28
C ASP A 179 -22.61 0.85 -1.24
N ASP A 180 -22.25 2.02 -1.76
CA ASP A 180 -22.34 2.45 -3.16
C ASP A 180 -21.01 2.38 -3.93
N ARG A 181 -19.95 1.81 -3.32
CA ARG A 181 -18.59 1.80 -3.85
C ARG A 181 -18.05 0.40 -4.03
N VAL A 182 -17.34 0.23 -5.14
CA VAL A 182 -16.51 -0.94 -5.42
C VAL A 182 -15.08 -0.48 -5.53
N TRP A 183 -14.18 -1.11 -4.79
CA TRP A 183 -12.77 -0.78 -4.87
C TRP A 183 -11.89 -2.04 -4.90
N LEU A 184 -10.72 -1.89 -5.50
CA LEU A 184 -9.80 -2.98 -5.78
C LEU A 184 -8.55 -2.83 -4.92
N VAL A 185 -8.11 -3.94 -4.32
CA VAL A 185 -6.84 -4.03 -3.57
C VAL A 185 -5.89 -4.94 -4.30
N GLY A 186 -4.72 -4.40 -4.62
CA GLY A 186 -3.65 -5.12 -5.30
C GLY A 186 -3.12 -4.32 -6.48
N ILE A 187 -2.19 -4.94 -7.20
CA ILE A 187 -1.53 -4.30 -8.34
C ILE A 187 -2.02 -5.00 -9.61
N PRO A 188 -2.88 -4.36 -10.40
CA PRO A 188 -3.40 -4.95 -11.62
C PRO A 188 -2.31 -5.09 -12.67
N GLY A 189 -2.47 -6.06 -13.57
CA GLY A 189 -1.64 -6.18 -14.76
C GLY A 189 -2.02 -5.14 -15.80
N ARG A 190 -1.17 -5.00 -16.81
CA ARG A 190 -1.41 -4.06 -17.91
C ARG A 190 -2.71 -4.38 -18.63
N GLY A 191 -3.63 -3.41 -18.64
CA GLY A 191 -4.92 -3.53 -19.31
C GLY A 191 -5.98 -4.32 -18.54
N ASP A 192 -5.69 -4.84 -17.35
CA ASP A 192 -6.65 -5.59 -16.54
C ASP A 192 -7.86 -4.72 -16.17
N LEU A 193 -7.64 -3.50 -15.69
CA LEU A 193 -8.72 -2.58 -15.33
C LEU A 193 -9.58 -2.21 -16.54
N ALA A 194 -8.98 -2.08 -17.73
CA ALA A 194 -9.72 -1.84 -18.95
C ALA A 194 -10.53 -3.06 -19.39
N ARG A 195 -10.00 -4.28 -19.19
CA ARG A 195 -10.72 -5.53 -19.45
C ARG A 195 -11.88 -5.73 -18.48
N ILE A 196 -11.68 -5.45 -17.18
CA ILE A 196 -12.72 -5.48 -16.15
C ILE A 196 -13.84 -4.51 -16.54
N GLN A 197 -13.51 -3.26 -16.88
CA GLN A 197 -14.52 -2.31 -17.35
C GLN A 197 -15.32 -2.84 -18.53
N ARG A 198 -14.65 -3.29 -19.61
CA ARG A 198 -15.35 -3.78 -20.80
C ARG A 198 -16.28 -4.95 -20.48
N ALA A 199 -15.88 -5.82 -19.55
CA ALA A 199 -16.71 -6.93 -19.10
C ALA A 199 -17.95 -6.43 -18.33
N LEU A 200 -17.79 -5.45 -17.44
CA LEU A 200 -18.90 -4.83 -16.71
C LEU A 200 -19.85 -4.09 -17.65
N ASP A 201 -19.32 -3.30 -18.59
CA ASP A 201 -20.10 -2.58 -19.60
C ASP A 201 -20.95 -3.54 -20.45
N ALA A 202 -20.38 -4.68 -20.84
CA ALA A 202 -21.09 -5.71 -21.60
C ALA A 202 -22.24 -6.37 -20.81
N GLN A 203 -22.24 -6.25 -19.48
CA GLN A 203 -23.34 -6.68 -18.60
C GLN A 203 -24.28 -5.53 -18.22
N GLY A 204 -24.11 -4.34 -18.80
CA GLY A 204 -24.91 -3.15 -18.48
C GLY A 204 -24.53 -2.48 -17.15
N ILE A 205 -23.43 -2.89 -16.52
CA ILE A 205 -22.93 -2.30 -15.27
C ILE A 205 -21.95 -1.18 -15.63
N ARG A 206 -22.33 0.07 -15.35
CA ARG A 206 -21.48 1.25 -15.58
C ARG A 206 -20.79 1.66 -14.30
N LEU A 207 -19.50 1.93 -14.39
CA LEU A 207 -18.72 2.48 -13.27
C LEU A 207 -18.66 4.00 -13.40
N GLU A 208 -18.94 4.71 -12.31
CA GLU A 208 -18.81 6.16 -12.17
C GLU A 208 -17.70 6.48 -11.15
N GLY A 209 -17.00 7.62 -11.30
CA GLY A 209 -15.97 8.04 -10.34
C GLY A 209 -14.74 7.12 -10.26
N VAL A 210 -14.24 6.67 -11.41
CA VAL A 210 -13.16 5.68 -11.52
C VAL A 210 -11.78 6.29 -11.24
N SER A 211 -11.07 5.82 -10.21
CA SER A 211 -9.81 6.44 -9.75
C SER A 211 -8.56 6.17 -10.57
N TRP A 212 -8.60 5.25 -11.53
CA TRP A 212 -7.46 4.92 -12.40
C TRP A 212 -7.59 5.55 -13.80
N ARG A 213 -8.53 6.47 -13.98
CA ARG A 213 -8.72 7.27 -15.17
C ARG A 213 -8.72 8.75 -14.78
N PRO A 214 -8.04 9.62 -15.53
CA PRO A 214 -8.20 11.07 -15.37
C PRO A 214 -9.60 11.54 -15.75
#